data_AF-A0A7X8IDI5-F1
#
_entry.id   AF-A0A7X8IDI5-F1
#
_cell.length_a   1.000
_cell.length_b   1.000
_cell.length_c   1.000
_cell.angle_alpha   90.00
_cell.angle_beta   90.00
_cell.angle_gamma   90.00
#
_symmetry.space_group_name_H-M   'P 1'
#
loop_
_entity.id
_entity.type
_entity.pdbx_description
1 polymer ?
#
loop_
_entity_poly.entity_id
_entity_poly.type
_entity_poly.pdbx_seq_one_letter_code
_entity_poly.pdbx_strand_id
1 'polypeptide(L)'
;MKHTRLHGRHTTLGARMADFAGWDMPIQYPKGIVFEHLATRKTAGLFDVSHMGRFRVKGERAIDFLQRFLTNNVLNLSPGNSHYTILANPQGGAIDDAYLYQLDVSDYVLVVNASNAQKDVEYLHSQVSAFTGVTLEDISESMAMIALQGPQSEALLENLLEAGALPPKRRNALNRATLCGAHAIVARTGYTGEPICFEVFIAAEAVEALWDALLDGGAEPVGLGARDTLRLEAGLPLYGHEFGIGPEDAEIAALACPVAQYAVSFDENKGNYVGKEALLRQAEARKRYAAGDFSQMRDLPWVIRPFRLIDNGIARAKTVVYDTDKPVGYV
;
A
#
# COMPACT_ATOMS: atom_id res chain seq x y z
N MET A 1 -2.44 10.55 -20.11
CA MET A 1 -2.40 9.60 -18.99
C MET A 1 -1.48 8.44 -19.36
N LYS A 2 -0.79 7.85 -18.39
CA LYS A 2 0.00 6.61 -18.56
C LYS A 2 -0.95 5.40 -18.57
N HIS A 3 -0.55 4.30 -19.21
CA HIS A 3 -1.34 3.08 -19.29
C HIS A 3 -0.56 1.89 -18.71
N THR A 4 -1.24 1.04 -17.94
CA THR A 4 -0.69 -0.26 -17.56
C THR A 4 -0.71 -1.21 -18.75
N ARG A 5 0.03 -2.32 -18.68
CA ARG A 5 -0.04 -3.38 -19.70
C ARG A 5 -1.45 -3.96 -19.85
N LEU A 6 -2.26 -3.93 -18.79
CA LEU A 6 -3.62 -4.46 -18.78
C LEU A 6 -4.68 -3.47 -19.33
N HIS A 7 -4.30 -2.25 -19.73
CA HIS A 7 -5.23 -1.24 -20.24
C HIS A 7 -6.12 -1.75 -21.38
N GLY A 8 -5.54 -2.50 -22.33
CA GLY A 8 -6.30 -3.12 -23.43
C GLY A 8 -7.34 -4.15 -22.96
N ARG A 9 -7.03 -4.89 -21.87
CA ARG A 9 -7.98 -5.83 -21.26
C ARG A 9 -9.10 -5.11 -20.53
N HIS A 10 -8.79 -4.05 -19.78
CA HIS A 10 -9.79 -3.24 -19.07
C HIS A 10 -10.82 -2.65 -20.03
N THR A 11 -10.35 -2.08 -21.14
CA THR A 11 -11.23 -1.50 -22.17
C THR A 11 -12.08 -2.56 -22.86
N THR A 12 -11.50 -3.73 -23.19
CA THR A 12 -12.23 -4.87 -23.77
C THR A 12 -13.30 -5.41 -22.83
N LEU A 13 -13.05 -5.42 -21.52
CA LEU A 13 -14.02 -5.82 -20.49
C LEU A 13 -15.11 -4.76 -20.22
N GLY A 14 -15.10 -3.64 -20.94
CA GLY A 14 -16.10 -2.57 -20.80
C GLY A 14 -15.95 -1.76 -19.51
N ALA A 15 -14.74 -1.71 -18.93
CA ALA A 15 -14.50 -0.92 -17.75
C ALA A 15 -14.72 0.59 -18.01
N ARG A 16 -15.28 1.28 -17.02
CA ARG A 16 -15.32 2.74 -17.00
C ARG A 16 -13.95 3.25 -16.55
N MET A 17 -13.16 3.74 -17.49
CA MET A 17 -11.83 4.28 -17.24
C MET A 17 -11.89 5.72 -16.71
N ALA A 18 -10.92 6.10 -15.88
CA ALA A 18 -10.69 7.49 -15.47
C ALA A 18 -9.23 7.75 -15.07
N ASP A 19 -8.88 9.03 -15.01
CA ASP A 19 -7.60 9.48 -14.48
C ASP A 19 -7.48 9.17 -12.98
N PHE A 20 -6.46 8.40 -12.62
CA PHE A 20 -6.05 8.15 -11.26
C PHE A 20 -4.53 8.33 -11.14
N ALA A 21 -4.10 9.40 -10.49
CA ALA A 21 -2.69 9.75 -10.33
C ALA A 21 -1.90 9.81 -11.66
N GLY A 22 -2.55 10.28 -12.74
CA GLY A 22 -1.95 10.37 -14.07
C GLY A 22 -2.02 9.09 -14.89
N TRP A 23 -2.64 8.01 -14.38
CA TRP A 23 -2.88 6.75 -15.06
C TRP A 23 -4.34 6.60 -15.50
N ASP A 24 -4.58 6.03 -16.68
CA ASP A 24 -5.93 5.70 -17.14
C ASP A 24 -6.34 4.33 -16.61
N MET A 25 -7.12 4.31 -15.53
CA MET A 25 -7.40 3.11 -14.72
C MET A 25 -8.91 2.79 -14.66
N PRO A 26 -9.30 1.50 -14.52
CA PRO A 26 -10.69 1.12 -14.37
C PRO A 26 -11.25 1.58 -13.02
N ILE A 27 -12.25 2.46 -13.02
CA ILE A 27 -12.99 2.85 -11.80
C ILE A 27 -13.96 1.74 -11.39
N GLN A 28 -14.61 1.11 -12.38
CA GLN A 28 -15.52 -0.01 -12.20
C GLN A 28 -15.71 -0.74 -13.54
N TYR A 29 -16.10 -2.00 -13.47
CA TYR A 29 -16.53 -2.85 -14.58
C TYR A 29 -18.07 -2.81 -14.72
N PRO A 30 -18.66 -3.38 -15.79
CA PRO A 30 -20.10 -3.22 -16.08
C PRO A 30 -21.06 -3.65 -14.96
N LYS A 31 -20.66 -4.60 -14.10
CA LYS A 31 -21.48 -5.06 -12.96
C LYS A 31 -21.51 -4.05 -11.80
N GLY A 32 -20.61 -3.08 -11.78
CA GLY A 32 -20.58 -1.95 -10.85
C GLY A 32 -19.89 -2.23 -9.51
N ILE A 33 -19.54 -1.13 -8.81
CA ILE A 33 -18.74 -1.12 -7.57
C ILE A 33 -19.30 -2.07 -6.49
N VAL A 34 -20.62 -2.08 -6.27
CA VAL A 34 -21.23 -2.93 -5.23
C VAL A 34 -21.04 -4.41 -5.53
N PHE A 35 -21.19 -4.82 -6.80
CA PHE A 35 -20.96 -6.20 -7.20
C PHE A 35 -19.50 -6.58 -7.00
N GLU A 36 -18.57 -5.76 -7.50
CA GLU A 36 -17.13 -6.00 -7.40
C GLU A 36 -16.64 -6.10 -5.95
N HIS A 37 -17.15 -5.22 -5.09
CA HIS A 37 -16.92 -5.27 -3.65
C HIS A 37 -17.38 -6.62 -3.07
N LEU A 38 -18.64 -6.99 -3.31
CA LEU A 38 -19.22 -8.23 -2.79
C LEU A 38 -18.55 -9.48 -3.37
N ALA A 39 -18.09 -9.44 -4.62
CA ALA A 39 -17.31 -10.50 -5.23
C ALA A 39 -15.98 -10.68 -4.49
N THR A 40 -15.29 -9.59 -4.15
CA THR A 40 -14.06 -9.65 -3.35
C THR A 40 -14.31 -10.28 -1.97
N ARG A 41 -15.43 -9.95 -1.32
CA ARG A 41 -15.83 -10.51 -0.02
C ARG A 41 -16.21 -12.00 -0.08
N LYS A 42 -16.80 -12.46 -1.19
CA LYS A 42 -17.43 -13.79 -1.28
C LYS A 42 -16.63 -14.81 -2.08
N THR A 43 -15.84 -14.35 -3.06
CA THR A 43 -15.13 -15.18 -4.03
C THR A 43 -13.67 -14.72 -4.16
N ALA A 44 -13.31 -14.06 -5.26
CA ALA A 44 -11.98 -13.50 -5.51
C ALA A 44 -12.11 -12.27 -6.41
N GLY A 45 -11.67 -11.13 -5.91
CA GLY A 45 -11.51 -9.90 -6.67
C GLY A 45 -10.09 -9.77 -7.22
N LEU A 46 -9.97 -9.46 -8.50
CA LEU A 46 -8.71 -9.29 -9.23
C LEU A 46 -8.51 -7.82 -9.60
N PHE A 47 -7.43 -7.23 -9.11
CA PHE A 47 -7.12 -5.80 -9.24
C PHE A 47 -5.83 -5.61 -10.03
N ASP A 48 -5.85 -4.69 -10.98
CA ASP A 48 -4.62 -4.17 -11.58
C ASP A 48 -4.05 -3.06 -10.70
N VAL A 49 -2.90 -3.35 -10.07
CA VAL A 49 -2.17 -2.40 -9.22
C VAL A 49 -0.83 -2.00 -9.83
N SER A 50 -0.66 -2.22 -11.14
CA SER A 50 0.59 -1.92 -11.87
C SER A 50 0.87 -0.42 -11.98
N HIS A 51 -0.06 0.45 -11.62
CA HIS A 51 0.13 1.89 -11.55
C HIS A 51 1.01 2.34 -10.36
N MET A 52 1.17 1.51 -9.31
CA MET A 52 2.03 1.79 -8.15
C MET A 52 3.51 1.88 -8.56
N GLY A 53 4.34 2.57 -7.78
CA GLY A 53 5.80 2.57 -8.00
C GLY A 53 6.46 1.34 -7.40
N ARG A 54 7.48 0.78 -8.07
CA ARG A 54 8.23 -0.40 -7.61
C ARG A 54 9.72 -0.12 -7.76
N PHE A 55 10.41 0.06 -6.64
CA PHE A 55 11.83 0.38 -6.62
C PHE A 55 12.63 -0.77 -6.04
N ARG A 56 13.55 -1.32 -6.83
CA ARG A 56 14.44 -2.38 -6.40
C ARG A 56 15.68 -1.80 -5.75
N VAL A 57 15.96 -2.24 -4.54
CA VAL A 57 17.12 -1.81 -3.74
C VAL A 57 18.00 -3.03 -3.51
N LYS A 58 19.25 -2.98 -3.99
CA LYS A 58 20.21 -4.08 -3.83
C LYS A 58 21.54 -3.63 -3.28
N GLY A 59 22.28 -4.59 -2.71
CA GLY A 59 23.68 -4.46 -2.36
C GLY A 59 23.96 -4.52 -0.87
N GLU A 60 25.24 -4.63 -0.51
CA GLU A 60 25.69 -4.98 0.85
C GLU A 60 25.23 -3.97 1.92
N ARG A 61 25.06 -2.71 1.53
CA ARG A 61 24.60 -1.62 2.40
C ARG A 61 23.12 -1.25 2.20
N ALA A 62 22.34 -2.10 1.53
CA ALA A 62 20.91 -1.86 1.30
C ALA A 62 20.15 -1.70 2.62
N ILE A 63 20.50 -2.47 3.65
CA ILE A 63 19.88 -2.34 4.98
C ILE A 63 20.18 -0.97 5.59
N ASP A 64 21.43 -0.48 5.54
CA ASP A 64 21.79 0.85 6.07
C ASP A 64 20.96 1.96 5.41
N PHE A 65 20.82 1.88 4.08
CA PHE A 65 20.04 2.82 3.30
C PHE A 65 18.56 2.77 3.68
N LEU A 66 17.97 1.58 3.68
CA LEU A 66 16.55 1.38 4.00
C LEU A 66 16.25 1.75 5.47
N GLN A 67 17.11 1.39 6.42
CA GLN A 67 17.01 1.81 7.82
C GLN A 67 17.06 3.33 7.98
N ARG A 68 17.78 4.05 7.13
CA ARG A 68 17.88 5.51 7.23
C ARG A 68 16.58 6.21 6.83
N PHE A 69 15.91 5.73 5.79
CA PHE A 69 14.80 6.44 5.15
C PHE A 69 13.42 5.86 5.47
N LEU A 70 13.33 4.60 5.89
CA LEU A 70 12.07 3.96 6.22
C LEU A 70 11.88 3.92 7.74
N THR A 71 10.64 4.08 8.20
CA THR A 71 10.35 4.14 9.64
C THR A 71 10.29 2.78 10.33
N ASN A 72 9.98 1.69 9.61
CA ASN A 72 9.93 0.35 10.17
C ASN A 72 11.32 -0.31 10.20
N ASN A 73 11.53 -1.29 11.10
CA ASN A 73 12.84 -1.93 11.28
C ASN A 73 13.13 -2.99 10.23
N VAL A 74 13.98 -2.65 9.28
CA VAL A 74 14.41 -3.51 8.17
C VAL A 74 15.19 -4.71 8.69
N LEU A 75 15.89 -4.60 9.83
CA LEU A 75 16.60 -5.72 10.46
C LEU A 75 15.66 -6.82 10.98
N ASN A 76 14.37 -6.51 11.16
CA ASN A 76 13.36 -7.50 11.55
C ASN A 76 12.78 -8.26 10.34
N LEU A 77 13.15 -7.87 9.12
CA LEU A 77 12.83 -8.62 7.91
C LEU A 77 13.87 -9.71 7.68
N SER A 78 13.37 -10.84 7.19
CA SER A 78 14.18 -11.92 6.63
C SER A 78 13.69 -12.25 5.22
N PRO A 79 14.55 -12.81 4.35
CA PRO A 79 14.15 -13.21 3.00
C PRO A 79 12.83 -13.99 2.99
N GLY A 80 11.94 -13.64 2.06
CA GLY A 80 10.59 -14.22 2.04
C GLY A 80 9.59 -13.49 2.94
N ASN A 81 9.90 -12.28 3.41
CA ASN A 81 8.99 -11.45 4.21
C ASN A 81 8.89 -10.02 3.69
N SER A 82 7.82 -9.37 4.12
CA SER A 82 7.56 -7.95 3.86
C SER A 82 7.05 -7.25 5.10
N HIS A 83 7.04 -5.92 5.09
CA HIS A 83 6.32 -5.13 6.08
C HIS A 83 5.83 -3.81 5.50
N TYR A 84 4.85 -3.25 6.19
CA TYR A 84 4.39 -1.89 5.96
C TYR A 84 5.34 -0.90 6.64
N THR A 85 5.60 0.23 5.99
CA THR A 85 6.54 1.24 6.46
C THR A 85 6.12 2.63 5.96
N ILE A 86 6.73 3.68 6.48
CA ILE A 86 6.51 5.06 6.04
C ILE A 86 7.84 5.64 5.58
N LEU A 87 7.80 6.40 4.49
CA LEU A 87 8.84 7.33 4.11
C LEU A 87 8.53 8.65 4.82
N ALA A 88 9.17 8.92 5.95
CA ALA A 88 8.87 10.08 6.77
C ALA A 88 9.70 11.30 6.36
N ASN A 89 9.13 12.49 6.56
CA ASN A 89 9.90 13.74 6.54
C ASN A 89 10.50 14.04 7.93
N PRO A 90 11.40 15.03 8.05
CA PRO A 90 11.98 15.42 9.34
C PRO A 90 10.96 15.88 10.41
N GLN A 91 9.78 16.33 9.99
CA GLN A 91 8.68 16.80 10.83
C GLN A 91 7.75 15.66 11.31
N GLY A 92 7.99 14.42 10.87
CA GLY A 92 7.19 13.25 11.23
C GLY A 92 5.87 13.13 10.45
N GLY A 93 5.70 13.88 9.36
CA GLY A 93 4.68 13.62 8.35
C GLY A 93 5.11 12.50 7.40
N ALA A 94 4.14 11.89 6.72
CA ALA A 94 4.40 10.89 5.70
C ALA A 94 4.63 11.56 4.33
N ILE A 95 5.83 11.41 3.77
CA ILE A 95 6.10 11.70 2.36
C ILE A 95 5.32 10.69 1.50
N ASP A 96 5.38 9.43 1.90
CA ASP A 96 4.53 8.35 1.41
C ASP A 96 4.42 7.24 2.45
N ASP A 97 3.38 6.42 2.33
CA ASP A 97 3.34 5.10 2.96
C ASP A 97 3.66 4.01 1.93
N ALA A 98 4.34 2.95 2.36
CA ALA A 98 4.94 1.98 1.46
C ALA A 98 4.97 0.57 2.03
N TYR A 99 5.22 -0.41 1.16
CA TYR A 99 5.49 -1.78 1.56
C TYR A 99 6.89 -2.20 1.09
N LEU A 100 7.71 -2.71 2.01
CA LEU A 100 9.04 -3.22 1.70
C LEU A 100 9.00 -4.75 1.68
N TYR A 101 9.41 -5.35 0.56
CA TYR A 101 9.51 -6.79 0.35
C TYR A 101 10.98 -7.19 0.29
N GLN A 102 11.40 -8.14 1.14
CA GLN A 102 12.74 -8.72 1.06
C GLN A 102 12.69 -10.01 0.22
N LEU A 103 13.21 -9.91 -1.01
CA LEU A 103 13.20 -11.01 -1.97
C LEU A 103 14.31 -12.02 -1.71
N ASP A 104 15.47 -11.52 -1.27
CA ASP A 104 16.65 -12.30 -0.93
C ASP A 104 17.55 -11.50 0.04
N VAL A 105 18.70 -12.06 0.42
CA VAL A 105 19.76 -11.35 1.11
C VAL A 105 20.19 -10.15 0.25
N SER A 106 20.07 -8.95 0.79
CA SER A 106 20.46 -7.71 0.12
C SER A 106 19.73 -7.44 -1.21
N ASP A 107 18.48 -7.92 -1.35
CA ASP A 107 17.61 -7.68 -2.50
C ASP A 107 16.18 -7.38 -2.04
N TYR A 108 15.74 -6.15 -2.23
CA TYR A 108 14.47 -5.64 -1.76
C TYR A 108 13.69 -4.98 -2.88
N VAL A 109 12.36 -4.97 -2.75
CA VAL A 109 11.46 -4.15 -3.57
C VAL A 109 10.65 -3.27 -2.62
N LEU A 110 10.71 -1.96 -2.81
CA LEU A 110 9.87 -0.98 -2.14
C LEU A 110 8.71 -0.64 -3.09
N VAL A 111 7.48 -0.86 -2.64
CA VAL A 111 6.26 -0.50 -3.36
C VAL A 111 5.68 0.76 -2.75
N VAL A 112 5.47 1.78 -3.59
CA VAL A 112 5.01 3.13 -3.20
C VAL A 112 3.74 3.51 -3.96
N ASN A 113 3.01 4.51 -3.46
CA ASN A 113 1.77 4.97 -4.09
C ASN A 113 2.03 5.61 -5.46
N ALA A 114 1.10 5.40 -6.40
CA ALA A 114 1.24 5.89 -7.78
C ALA A 114 1.40 7.42 -7.87
N SER A 115 0.70 8.17 -7.02
CA SER A 115 0.78 9.65 -6.98
C SER A 115 2.12 10.16 -6.47
N ASN A 116 2.85 9.35 -5.70
CA ASN A 116 4.11 9.74 -5.06
C ASN A 116 5.33 9.10 -5.72
N ALA A 117 5.16 8.09 -6.57
CA ALA A 117 6.24 7.32 -7.16
C ALA A 117 7.38 8.19 -7.73
N GLN A 118 7.09 9.21 -8.54
CA GLN A 118 8.11 10.10 -9.09
C GLN A 118 8.86 10.88 -8.00
N LYS A 119 8.12 11.45 -7.05
CA LYS A 119 8.68 12.22 -5.94
C LYS A 119 9.56 11.35 -5.05
N ASP A 120 9.12 10.13 -4.77
CA ASP A 120 9.80 9.20 -3.88
C ASP A 120 11.08 8.65 -4.51
N VAL A 121 11.02 8.29 -5.80
CA VAL A 121 12.20 7.78 -6.52
C VAL A 121 13.26 8.88 -6.65
N GLU A 122 12.86 10.12 -6.96
CA GLU A 122 13.77 11.26 -7.01
C GLU A 122 14.42 11.54 -5.65
N TYR A 123 13.61 11.54 -4.59
CA TYR A 123 14.11 11.71 -3.23
C TYR A 123 15.12 10.62 -2.86
N LEU A 124 14.78 9.34 -3.06
CA LEU A 124 15.65 8.23 -2.71
C LEU A 124 16.93 8.20 -3.58
N HIS A 125 16.83 8.51 -4.87
CA HIS A 125 18.00 8.64 -5.76
C HIS A 125 18.93 9.77 -5.34
N SER A 126 18.39 10.90 -4.84
CA SER A 126 19.21 12.00 -4.36
C SER A 126 20.04 11.61 -3.13
N GLN A 127 19.65 10.55 -2.42
CA GLN A 127 20.30 10.08 -1.20
C GLN A 127 21.20 8.85 -1.43
N VAL A 128 20.88 8.00 -2.40
CA VAL A 128 21.54 6.69 -2.58
C VAL A 128 23.04 6.82 -2.86
N SER A 129 23.48 7.92 -3.48
CA SER A 129 24.90 8.17 -3.78
C SER A 129 25.79 8.26 -2.53
N ALA A 130 25.21 8.57 -1.36
CA ALA A 130 25.91 8.56 -0.08
C ALA A 130 26.13 7.13 0.49
N PHE A 131 25.54 6.11 -0.14
CA PHE A 131 25.58 4.72 0.29
C PHE A 131 26.30 3.86 -0.75
N THR A 132 27.64 3.89 -0.71
CA THR A 132 28.47 3.07 -1.60
C THR A 132 28.05 1.60 -1.55
N GLY A 133 27.90 0.99 -2.73
CA GLY A 133 27.49 -0.41 -2.84
C GLY A 133 25.99 -0.64 -2.73
N VAL A 134 25.16 0.42 -2.80
CA VAL A 134 23.71 0.31 -2.95
C VAL A 134 23.29 0.71 -4.37
N THR A 135 22.45 -0.11 -5.00
CA THR A 135 21.78 0.22 -6.26
C THR A 135 20.30 0.43 -5.99
N LEU A 136 19.74 1.52 -6.51
CA LEU A 136 18.32 1.80 -6.56
C LEU A 136 17.89 1.82 -8.03
N GLU A 137 16.93 0.98 -8.40
CA GLU A 137 16.42 0.86 -9.77
C GLU A 137 14.90 0.97 -9.75
N ASP A 138 14.35 1.83 -10.61
CA ASP A 138 12.91 1.85 -10.86
C ASP A 138 12.54 0.70 -11.83
N ILE A 139 11.83 -0.30 -11.31
CA ILE A 139 11.39 -1.48 -12.07
C ILE A 139 9.89 -1.41 -12.37
N SER A 140 9.26 -0.23 -12.22
CA SER A 140 7.81 -0.06 -12.38
C SER A 140 7.32 -0.42 -13.78
N GLU A 141 8.12 -0.19 -14.83
CA GLU A 141 7.74 -0.50 -16.21
C GLU A 141 7.98 -1.97 -16.60
N SER A 142 9.04 -2.58 -16.08
CA SER A 142 9.46 -3.94 -16.43
C SER A 142 8.77 -5.02 -15.58
N MET A 143 8.23 -4.64 -14.42
CA MET A 143 7.51 -5.54 -13.51
C MET A 143 6.09 -5.05 -13.29
N ALA A 144 5.12 -5.85 -13.67
CA ALA A 144 3.72 -5.63 -13.38
C ALA A 144 3.33 -6.18 -12.01
N MET A 145 2.21 -5.69 -11.48
CA MET A 145 1.72 -6.09 -10.17
C MET A 145 0.19 -6.18 -10.18
N ILE A 146 -0.33 -7.33 -9.78
CA ILE A 146 -1.77 -7.56 -9.63
C ILE A 146 -2.07 -7.97 -8.18
N ALA A 147 -3.27 -7.67 -7.70
CA ALA A 147 -3.75 -8.14 -6.40
C ALA A 147 -4.93 -9.09 -6.61
N LEU A 148 -4.86 -10.28 -6.01
CA LEU A 148 -5.94 -11.26 -5.98
C LEU A 148 -6.40 -11.43 -4.52
N GLN A 149 -7.63 -11.04 -4.23
CA GLN A 149 -8.10 -10.81 -2.87
C GLN A 149 -9.45 -11.49 -2.66
N GLY A 150 -9.62 -12.22 -1.56
CA GLY A 150 -10.86 -12.92 -1.24
C GLY A 150 -10.68 -14.42 -1.02
N PRO A 151 -11.69 -15.10 -0.47
CA PRO A 151 -11.59 -16.47 0.03
C PRO A 151 -11.16 -17.51 -1.01
N GLN A 152 -11.41 -17.30 -2.31
CA GLN A 152 -11.04 -18.24 -3.37
C GLN A 152 -9.66 -17.99 -3.98
N SER A 153 -8.96 -16.93 -3.57
CA SER A 153 -7.70 -16.50 -4.20
C SER A 153 -6.59 -17.54 -4.11
N GLU A 154 -6.49 -18.25 -2.99
CA GLU A 154 -5.47 -19.30 -2.79
C GLU A 154 -5.68 -20.45 -3.78
N ALA A 155 -6.90 -20.97 -3.88
CA ALA A 155 -7.22 -22.07 -4.78
C ALA A 155 -6.98 -21.70 -6.26
N LEU A 156 -7.31 -20.47 -6.66
CA LEU A 156 -7.04 -19.99 -8.03
C LEU A 156 -5.55 -19.96 -8.35
N LEU A 157 -4.71 -19.46 -7.43
CA LEU A 157 -3.26 -19.45 -7.61
C LEU A 157 -2.65 -20.85 -7.56
N GLU A 158 -3.17 -21.75 -6.71
CA GLU A 158 -2.73 -23.15 -6.64
C GLU A 158 -2.97 -23.88 -7.97
N ASN A 159 -4.11 -23.62 -8.62
CA ASN A 159 -4.44 -24.22 -9.92
C ASN A 159 -3.51 -23.76 -11.06
N LEU A 160 -2.90 -22.57 -10.94
CA LEU A 160 -1.97 -22.01 -11.93
C LEU A 160 -0.50 -22.26 -11.59
N LEU A 161 -0.21 -22.95 -10.48
CA LEU A 161 1.15 -23.17 -10.00
C LEU A 161 1.85 -24.27 -10.80
N GLU A 162 2.88 -23.89 -11.56
CA GLU A 162 3.68 -24.82 -12.36
C GLU A 162 4.96 -25.26 -11.63
N ALA A 163 5.58 -24.35 -10.86
CA ALA A 163 6.78 -24.62 -10.07
C ALA A 163 6.90 -23.66 -8.87
N GLY A 164 7.75 -24.01 -7.90
CA GLY A 164 7.89 -23.26 -6.65
C GLY A 164 6.76 -23.56 -5.67
N ALA A 165 6.38 -22.58 -4.86
CA ALA A 165 5.25 -22.72 -3.95
C ALA A 165 4.62 -21.37 -3.63
N LEU A 166 3.33 -21.37 -3.30
CA LEU A 166 2.70 -20.20 -2.71
C LEU A 166 3.35 -19.85 -1.35
N PRO A 167 3.27 -18.58 -0.92
CA PRO A 167 3.80 -18.18 0.37
C PRO A 167 3.14 -18.93 1.54
N PRO A 168 3.89 -19.18 2.63
CA PRO A 168 3.36 -19.72 3.88
C PRO A 168 2.09 -18.99 4.33
N LYS A 169 1.18 -19.69 5.03
CA LYS A 169 -0.10 -19.14 5.55
C LYS A 169 0.08 -18.16 6.71
N ARG A 170 0.88 -17.12 6.49
CA ARG A 170 1.17 -16.02 7.41
C ARG A 170 1.19 -14.72 6.63
N ARG A 171 0.57 -13.68 7.20
CA ARG A 171 0.57 -12.33 6.62
C ARG A 171 2.01 -11.87 6.35
N ASN A 172 2.18 -11.15 5.25
CA ASN A 172 3.44 -10.60 4.76
C ASN A 172 4.50 -11.61 4.32
N ALA A 173 4.21 -12.92 4.36
CA ALA A 173 5.11 -13.91 3.77
C ALA A 173 5.06 -13.81 2.23
N LEU A 174 6.20 -13.95 1.57
CA LEU A 174 6.30 -14.04 0.12
C LEU A 174 7.11 -15.26 -0.29
N ASN A 175 6.87 -15.76 -1.48
CA ASN A 175 7.63 -16.86 -2.06
C ASN A 175 7.70 -16.73 -3.58
N ARG A 176 8.63 -17.48 -4.19
CA ARG A 176 8.80 -17.55 -5.64
C ARG A 176 7.94 -18.68 -6.20
N ALA A 177 7.28 -18.40 -7.31
CA ALA A 177 6.46 -19.35 -8.05
C ALA A 177 6.69 -19.18 -9.56
N THR A 178 6.31 -20.20 -10.32
CA THR A 178 6.10 -20.07 -11.77
C THR A 178 4.61 -20.20 -12.03
N LEU A 179 4.03 -19.18 -12.67
CA LEU A 179 2.61 -19.08 -13.03
C LEU A 179 2.53 -18.74 -14.52
N CYS A 180 1.74 -19.51 -15.28
CA CYS A 180 1.54 -19.27 -16.72
C CYS A 180 2.87 -19.16 -17.49
N GLY A 181 3.82 -20.07 -17.22
CA GLY A 181 5.15 -20.10 -17.84
C GLY A 181 6.13 -18.99 -17.42
N ALA A 182 5.76 -18.13 -16.46
CA ALA A 182 6.57 -16.98 -16.05
C ALA A 182 6.90 -17.00 -14.55
N HIS A 183 8.11 -16.55 -14.22
CA HIS A 183 8.54 -16.41 -12.82
C HIS A 183 7.81 -15.25 -12.16
N ALA A 184 7.28 -15.51 -10.97
CA ALA A 184 6.55 -14.56 -10.17
C ALA A 184 7.02 -14.58 -8.71
N ILE A 185 6.84 -13.45 -8.03
CA ILE A 185 6.88 -13.36 -6.57
C ILE A 185 5.45 -13.20 -6.10
N VAL A 186 5.01 -14.11 -5.23
CA VAL A 186 3.65 -14.10 -4.67
C VAL A 186 3.77 -13.75 -3.19
N ALA A 187 3.11 -12.68 -2.76
CA ALA A 187 3.13 -12.18 -1.39
C ALA A 187 1.74 -12.22 -0.75
N ARG A 188 1.63 -12.62 0.52
CA ARG A 188 0.39 -12.53 1.32
C ARG A 188 0.19 -11.13 1.88
N THR A 189 -0.03 -10.21 0.96
CA THR A 189 -0.29 -8.80 1.20
C THR A 189 -1.58 -8.40 0.47
N GLY A 190 -2.17 -7.29 0.90
CA GLY A 190 -3.47 -6.91 0.41
C GLY A 190 -3.98 -5.61 1.02
N TYR A 191 -4.97 -5.04 0.34
CA TYR A 191 -5.53 -3.73 0.65
C TYR A 191 -7.06 -3.78 0.77
N THR A 192 -7.60 -4.94 1.18
CA THR A 192 -9.04 -5.20 1.20
C THR A 192 -9.57 -5.58 2.58
N GLY A 193 -8.70 -5.99 3.50
CA GLY A 193 -9.11 -6.60 4.78
C GLY A 193 -9.50 -8.07 4.68
N GLU A 194 -9.48 -8.67 3.49
CA GLU A 194 -9.72 -10.10 3.32
C GLU A 194 -8.63 -10.94 4.01
N PRO A 195 -8.99 -12.01 4.75
CA PRO A 195 -8.01 -12.89 5.40
C PRO A 195 -7.10 -13.60 4.40
N ILE A 196 -7.62 -13.91 3.21
CA ILE A 196 -6.89 -14.54 2.12
C ILE A 196 -6.68 -13.48 1.03
N CYS A 197 -5.45 -12.98 0.95
CA CYS A 197 -5.05 -11.94 0.03
C CYS A 197 -3.66 -12.24 -0.51
N PHE A 198 -3.48 -11.98 -1.79
CA PHE A 198 -2.20 -12.09 -2.47
C PHE A 198 -1.94 -10.89 -3.37
N GLU A 199 -0.68 -10.52 -3.49
CA GLU A 199 -0.16 -9.67 -4.54
C GLU A 199 0.89 -10.46 -5.33
N VAL A 200 0.84 -10.34 -6.65
CA VAL A 200 1.71 -11.08 -7.57
C VAL A 200 2.53 -10.09 -8.37
N PHE A 201 3.85 -10.18 -8.24
CA PHE A 201 4.82 -9.45 -9.04
C PHE A 201 5.30 -10.37 -10.16
N ILE A 202 5.21 -9.90 -11.40
CA ILE A 202 5.52 -10.70 -12.58
C ILE A 202 6.12 -9.80 -13.67
N ALA A 203 6.90 -10.37 -14.59
CA ALA A 203 7.37 -9.64 -15.76
C ALA A 203 6.18 -8.99 -16.50
N ALA A 204 6.34 -7.73 -16.92
CA ALA A 204 5.28 -6.94 -17.52
C ALA A 204 4.67 -7.62 -18.77
N GLU A 205 5.48 -8.35 -19.52
CA GLU A 205 5.08 -9.06 -20.74
C GLU A 205 4.23 -10.31 -20.46
N ALA A 206 4.27 -10.84 -19.24
CA ALA A 206 3.54 -12.04 -18.83
C ALA A 206 2.23 -11.75 -18.08
N VAL A 207 1.98 -10.48 -17.70
CA VAL A 207 0.84 -10.14 -16.84
C VAL A 207 -0.52 -10.37 -17.52
N GLU A 208 -0.62 -10.18 -18.84
CA GLU A 208 -1.88 -10.41 -19.56
C GLU A 208 -2.29 -11.89 -19.48
N ALA A 209 -1.33 -12.81 -19.68
CA ALA A 209 -1.61 -14.25 -19.62
C ALA A 209 -2.08 -14.67 -18.22
N LEU A 210 -1.42 -14.16 -17.17
CA LEU A 210 -1.82 -14.42 -15.79
C LEU A 210 -3.20 -13.83 -15.47
N TRP A 211 -3.47 -12.61 -15.92
CA TRP A 211 -4.74 -11.94 -15.74
C TRP A 211 -5.89 -12.73 -16.38
N ASP A 212 -5.74 -13.09 -17.66
CA ASP A 212 -6.73 -13.85 -18.42
C ASP A 212 -6.97 -15.23 -17.76
N ALA A 213 -5.91 -15.94 -17.35
CA ALA A 213 -6.03 -17.22 -16.67
C ALA A 213 -6.76 -17.15 -15.32
N LEU A 214 -6.56 -16.08 -14.55
CA LEU A 214 -7.28 -15.88 -13.29
C LEU A 214 -8.76 -15.57 -13.51
N LEU A 215 -9.09 -14.78 -14.54
CA LEU A 215 -10.48 -14.52 -14.93
C LEU A 215 -11.18 -15.80 -15.40
N ASP A 216 -10.52 -16.59 -16.25
CA ASP A 216 -11.03 -17.89 -16.71
C ASP A 216 -11.22 -18.87 -15.54
N GLY A 217 -10.38 -18.77 -14.51
CA GLY A 217 -10.52 -19.51 -13.26
C GLY A 217 -11.70 -19.07 -12.38
N GLY A 218 -12.33 -17.93 -12.68
CA GLY A 218 -13.49 -17.40 -11.97
C GLY A 218 -13.21 -16.23 -11.03
N ALA A 219 -12.03 -15.60 -11.11
CA ALA A 219 -11.82 -14.30 -10.47
C ALA A 219 -12.69 -13.24 -11.16
N GLU A 220 -13.18 -12.27 -10.38
CA GLU A 220 -13.93 -11.13 -10.90
C GLU A 220 -13.00 -9.91 -10.98
N PRO A 221 -12.97 -9.17 -12.11
CA PRO A 221 -12.13 -7.99 -12.21
C PRO A 221 -12.73 -6.85 -11.37
N VAL A 222 -11.88 -6.13 -10.65
CA VAL A 222 -12.30 -5.11 -9.68
C VAL A 222 -11.61 -3.78 -9.96
N GLY A 223 -12.41 -2.71 -10.02
CA GLY A 223 -11.95 -1.34 -10.25
C GLY A 223 -11.58 -0.59 -8.97
N LEU A 224 -11.07 0.63 -9.17
CA LEU A 224 -10.62 1.51 -8.08
C LEU A 224 -11.75 1.94 -7.13
N GLY A 225 -12.99 2.02 -7.60
CA GLY A 225 -14.13 2.37 -6.75
C GLY A 225 -14.40 1.31 -5.68
N ALA A 226 -14.40 0.04 -6.06
CA ALA A 226 -14.53 -1.06 -5.10
C ALA A 226 -13.28 -1.18 -4.22
N ARG A 227 -12.07 -0.98 -4.76
CA ARG A 227 -10.83 -0.91 -3.97
C ARG A 227 -10.94 0.10 -2.81
N ASP A 228 -11.46 1.31 -3.07
CA ASP A 228 -11.63 2.34 -2.04
C ASP A 228 -12.69 1.96 -0.99
N THR A 229 -13.78 1.31 -1.38
CA THR A 229 -14.76 0.82 -0.39
C THR A 229 -14.20 -0.29 0.49
N LEU A 230 -13.45 -1.25 -0.09
CA LEU A 230 -12.89 -2.39 0.63
C LEU A 230 -11.82 -1.97 1.65
N ARG A 231 -10.91 -1.07 1.26
CA ARG A 231 -9.88 -0.54 2.17
C ARG A 231 -10.48 0.27 3.30
N LEU A 232 -11.54 1.05 3.01
CA LEU A 232 -12.19 1.91 3.99
C LEU A 232 -12.90 1.05 5.06
N GLU A 233 -13.61 0.01 4.64
CA GLU A 233 -14.19 -0.98 5.56
C GLU A 233 -13.14 -1.67 6.42
N ALA A 234 -11.95 -1.94 5.85
CA ALA A 234 -10.83 -2.53 6.57
C ALA A 234 -10.08 -1.54 7.48
N GLY A 235 -10.44 -0.24 7.46
CA GLY A 235 -9.77 0.81 8.20
C GLY A 235 -8.33 1.07 7.73
N LEU A 236 -8.04 0.81 6.45
CA LEU A 236 -6.71 1.02 5.85
C LEU A 236 -6.58 2.45 5.30
N PRO A 237 -5.43 3.11 5.53
CA PRO A 237 -5.22 4.48 5.11
C PRO A 237 -5.01 4.59 3.59
N LEU A 238 -5.35 5.74 3.03
CA LEU A 238 -5.00 6.15 1.68
C LEU A 238 -4.22 7.46 1.72
N TYR A 239 -3.06 7.50 1.05
CA TYR A 239 -2.31 8.75 0.90
C TYR A 239 -3.15 9.83 0.21
N GLY A 240 -3.12 11.05 0.74
CA GLY A 240 -3.99 12.16 0.33
C GLY A 240 -5.31 12.25 1.11
N HIS A 241 -5.59 11.26 1.97
CA HIS A 241 -6.74 11.26 2.88
C HIS A 241 -6.28 11.15 4.34
N GLU A 242 -5.71 10.00 4.72
CA GLU A 242 -5.22 9.75 6.09
C GLU A 242 -3.75 10.15 6.28
N PHE A 243 -3.05 10.45 5.18
CA PHE A 243 -1.67 10.94 5.15
C PHE A 243 -1.52 12.09 4.15
N GLY A 244 -0.44 12.87 4.28
CA GLY A 244 -0.16 14.01 3.42
C GLY A 244 -0.72 15.30 4.02
N ILE A 245 -1.30 16.16 3.16
CA ILE A 245 -1.86 17.45 3.58
C ILE A 245 -3.34 17.28 3.96
N GLY A 246 -3.65 17.62 5.19
CA GLY A 246 -4.98 17.49 5.78
C GLY A 246 -5.76 18.80 5.79
N PRO A 247 -6.73 18.92 6.72
CA PRO A 247 -7.48 20.16 6.93
C PRO A 247 -6.58 21.35 7.22
N GLU A 248 -7.05 22.56 6.87
CA GLU A 248 -6.34 23.82 7.10
C GLU A 248 -4.97 23.89 6.40
N ASP A 249 -4.80 23.09 5.33
CA ASP A 249 -3.56 22.94 4.58
C ASP A 249 -2.35 22.56 5.46
N ALA A 250 -2.62 21.93 6.61
CA ALA A 250 -1.62 21.44 7.54
C ALA A 250 -1.22 20.00 7.23
N GLU A 251 0.06 19.68 7.38
CA GLU A 251 0.52 18.30 7.25
C GLU A 251 -0.05 17.41 8.37
N ILE A 252 -0.54 16.24 7.98
CA ILE A 252 -1.04 15.22 8.91
C ILE A 252 0.17 14.52 9.54
N ALA A 253 0.25 14.60 10.88
CA ALA A 253 1.20 13.81 11.66
C ALA A 253 1.02 12.31 11.34
N ALA A 254 2.09 11.59 10.99
CA ALA A 254 1.98 10.19 10.57
C ALA A 254 1.27 9.32 11.62
N LEU A 255 1.59 9.53 12.91
CA LEU A 255 0.94 8.79 14.00
C LEU A 255 -0.45 9.31 14.38
N ALA A 256 -1.05 10.25 13.63
CA ALA A 256 -2.49 10.52 13.70
C ALA A 256 -3.28 9.29 13.22
N CYS A 257 -2.76 8.60 12.20
CA CYS A 257 -3.32 7.36 11.67
C CYS A 257 -2.98 6.17 12.58
N PRO A 258 -3.98 5.45 13.14
CA PRO A 258 -3.73 4.32 14.01
C PRO A 258 -2.85 3.21 13.41
N VAL A 259 -3.00 2.96 12.10
CA VAL A 259 -2.27 1.91 11.36
C VAL A 259 -0.77 2.23 11.28
N ALA A 260 -0.39 3.51 11.24
CA ALA A 260 1.01 3.94 11.19
C ALA A 260 1.85 3.47 12.39
N GLN A 261 1.21 3.19 13.54
CA GLN A 261 1.91 2.67 14.72
C GLN A 261 2.61 1.32 14.45
N TYR A 262 2.10 0.51 13.51
CA TYR A 262 2.73 -0.75 13.10
C TYR A 262 3.84 -0.56 12.06
N ALA A 263 3.94 0.62 11.47
CA ALA A 263 4.93 1.00 10.47
C ALA A 263 6.12 1.78 11.05
N VAL A 264 6.09 2.16 12.32
CA VAL A 264 7.15 2.95 12.95
C VAL A 264 7.79 2.15 14.08
N SER A 265 9.11 1.92 13.95
CA SER A 265 9.89 1.27 14.99
C SER A 265 10.68 2.31 15.80
N PHE A 266 10.61 2.19 17.13
CA PHE A 266 11.46 2.91 18.07
C PHE A 266 12.49 2.02 18.76
N ASP A 267 12.63 0.76 18.29
CA ASP A 267 13.62 -0.19 18.80
C ASP A 267 15.05 0.36 18.69
N GLU A 268 15.92 0.01 19.63
CA GLU A 268 17.32 0.47 19.63
C GLU A 268 18.06 0.05 18.36
N ASN A 269 17.84 -1.18 17.87
CA ASN A 269 18.46 -1.69 16.65
C ASN A 269 17.97 -0.99 15.38
N LYS A 270 16.82 -0.29 15.44
CA LYS A 270 16.37 0.57 14.33
C LYS A 270 17.36 1.70 14.06
N GLY A 271 18.10 2.14 15.09
CA GLY A 271 19.03 3.24 15.00
C GLY A 271 18.33 4.58 14.72
N ASN A 272 19.05 5.51 14.09
CA ASN A 272 18.54 6.83 13.74
C ASN A 272 18.06 6.90 12.29
N TYR A 273 16.89 7.50 12.06
CA TYR A 273 16.25 7.59 10.75
C TYR A 273 15.54 8.94 10.59
N VAL A 274 15.23 9.29 9.34
CA VAL A 274 14.56 10.57 9.03
C VAL A 274 13.22 10.64 9.77
N GLY A 275 13.00 11.74 10.50
CA GLY A 275 11.76 11.97 11.25
C GLY A 275 11.68 11.31 12.63
N LYS A 276 12.66 10.50 13.06
CA LYS A 276 12.61 9.76 14.35
C LYS A 276 12.23 10.63 15.55
N GLU A 277 12.88 11.77 15.73
CA GLU A 277 12.62 12.66 16.87
C GLU A 277 11.19 13.24 16.88
N ALA A 278 10.67 13.59 15.71
CA ALA A 278 9.30 14.07 15.59
C ALA A 278 8.28 12.95 15.83
N LEU A 279 8.54 11.75 15.29
CA LEU A 279 7.71 10.57 15.51
C LEU A 279 7.71 10.12 16.98
N LEU A 280 8.83 10.28 17.70
CA LEU A 280 8.90 10.02 19.15
C LEU A 280 7.97 10.96 19.93
N ARG A 281 7.97 12.26 19.60
CA ARG A 281 7.05 13.22 20.23
C ARG A 281 5.60 12.92 19.89
N GLN A 282 5.29 12.59 18.64
CA GLN A 282 3.96 12.14 18.23
C GLN A 282 3.51 10.88 19.01
N ALA A 283 4.40 9.91 19.21
CA ALA A 283 4.09 8.68 19.94
C ALA A 283 3.79 8.96 21.42
N GLU A 284 4.55 9.85 22.05
CA GLU A 284 4.30 10.28 23.43
C GLU A 284 2.97 11.06 23.54
N ALA A 285 2.72 12.01 22.65
CA ALA A 285 1.46 12.74 22.58
C ALA A 285 0.26 11.80 22.40
N ARG A 286 0.41 10.75 21.56
CA ARG A 286 -0.63 9.73 21.35
C ARG A 286 -0.91 8.91 22.61
N LYS A 287 0.12 8.52 23.37
CA LYS A 287 -0.03 7.82 24.66
C LYS A 287 -0.79 8.66 25.67
N ARG A 288 -0.46 9.94 25.78
CA ARG A 288 -1.15 10.91 26.65
C ARG A 288 -2.60 11.11 26.24
N TYR A 289 -2.84 11.32 24.96
CA TYR A 289 -4.19 11.41 24.40
C TYR A 289 -5.02 10.16 24.72
N ALA A 290 -4.45 8.96 24.60
CA ALA A 290 -5.12 7.72 24.98
C ALA A 290 -5.43 7.60 26.48
N ALA A 291 -4.65 8.29 27.33
CA ALA A 291 -4.88 8.41 28.78
C ALA A 291 -5.81 9.57 29.18
N GLY A 292 -6.34 10.33 28.21
CA GLY A 292 -7.19 11.51 28.46
C GLY A 292 -6.42 12.79 28.79
N ASP A 293 -5.09 12.80 28.62
CA ASP A 293 -4.24 13.99 28.74
C ASP A 293 -4.06 14.66 27.37
N PHE A 294 -4.65 15.84 27.20
CA PHE A 294 -4.62 16.63 25.97
C PHE A 294 -3.55 17.75 25.99
N SER A 295 -2.58 17.70 26.90
CA SER A 295 -1.57 18.77 27.04
C SER A 295 -0.55 18.83 25.89
N GLN A 296 -0.37 17.74 25.12
CA GLN A 296 0.61 17.64 24.04
C GLN A 296 0.01 17.59 22.62
N MET A 297 -1.20 18.14 22.45
CA MET A 297 -1.86 18.15 21.13
C MET A 297 -1.07 18.92 20.05
N ARG A 298 -0.07 19.72 20.40
CA ARG A 298 0.79 20.38 19.39
C ARG A 298 1.58 19.37 18.54
N ASP A 299 2.08 18.30 19.14
CA ASP A 299 2.82 17.26 18.43
C ASP A 299 1.89 16.24 17.76
N LEU A 300 0.60 16.22 18.13
CA LEU A 300 -0.43 15.38 17.52
C LEU A 300 -1.77 16.14 17.44
N PRO A 301 -1.88 17.11 16.50
CA PRO A 301 -3.04 18.02 16.46
C PRO A 301 -4.34 17.31 16.10
N TRP A 302 -4.22 16.26 15.28
CA TRP A 302 -5.34 15.48 14.78
C TRP A 302 -5.16 14.01 15.14
N VAL A 303 -6.28 13.34 15.40
CA VAL A 303 -6.33 11.88 15.56
C VAL A 303 -7.45 11.34 14.68
N ILE A 304 -7.11 10.41 13.79
CA ILE A 304 -8.09 9.80 12.89
C ILE A 304 -8.94 8.82 13.67
N ARG A 305 -10.26 8.95 13.53
CA ARG A 305 -11.27 8.11 14.19
C ARG A 305 -12.30 7.64 13.16
N PRO A 306 -12.73 6.37 13.23
CA PRO A 306 -13.89 5.94 12.46
C PRO A 306 -15.14 6.60 13.05
N PHE A 307 -16.08 6.98 12.18
CA PHE A 307 -17.40 7.43 12.58
C PHE A 307 -18.46 6.72 11.73
N ARG A 308 -19.68 6.65 12.24
CA ARG A 308 -20.82 6.07 11.55
C ARG A 308 -21.74 7.18 11.06
N LEU A 309 -22.11 7.12 9.78
CA LEU A 309 -23.24 7.88 9.26
C LEU A 309 -24.54 7.17 9.68
N ILE A 310 -25.45 7.92 10.31
CA ILE A 310 -26.77 7.41 10.74
C ILE A 310 -27.84 7.57 9.66
N ASP A 311 -27.67 8.53 8.77
CA ASP A 311 -28.56 8.83 7.65
C ASP A 311 -27.94 8.41 6.32
N ASN A 312 -28.77 8.40 5.27
CA ASN A 312 -28.31 8.13 3.92
C ASN A 312 -27.40 9.25 3.41
N GLY A 313 -26.22 8.88 2.93
CA GLY A 313 -25.29 9.83 2.31
C GLY A 313 -23.87 9.26 2.25
N ILE A 314 -23.00 9.99 1.57
CA ILE A 314 -21.56 9.72 1.54
C ILE A 314 -20.85 10.98 2.00
N ALA A 315 -20.21 10.90 3.16
CA ALA A 315 -19.36 11.96 3.67
C ALA A 315 -18.13 12.11 2.75
N ARG A 316 -17.74 13.36 2.46
CA ARG A 316 -16.63 13.67 1.55
C ARG A 316 -15.52 14.38 2.30
N ALA A 317 -14.29 14.17 1.86
CA ALA A 317 -13.11 14.81 2.42
C ALA A 317 -13.33 16.33 2.59
N LYS A 318 -12.81 16.89 3.70
CA LYS A 318 -12.93 18.29 4.12
C LYS A 318 -14.32 18.71 4.62
N THR A 319 -15.29 17.80 4.69
CA THR A 319 -16.58 18.11 5.32
C THR A 319 -16.37 18.30 6.82
N VAL A 320 -16.80 19.44 7.37
CA VAL A 320 -16.68 19.71 8.81
C VAL A 320 -17.62 18.79 9.60
N VAL A 321 -17.09 18.16 10.64
CA VAL A 321 -17.84 17.34 11.59
C VAL A 321 -18.14 18.18 12.82
N TYR A 322 -19.41 18.19 13.24
CA TYR A 322 -19.89 18.94 14.39
C TYR A 322 -20.33 17.99 15.52
N ASP A 323 -20.02 18.36 16.75
CA ASP A 323 -20.69 17.87 17.94
C ASP A 323 -21.65 18.96 18.41
N THR A 324 -22.95 18.74 18.23
CA THR A 324 -23.98 19.80 18.29
C THR A 324 -23.64 20.97 17.34
N ASP A 325 -23.28 22.14 17.86
CA ASP A 325 -22.91 23.31 17.08
C ASP A 325 -21.39 23.58 17.04
N LYS A 326 -20.60 22.73 17.72
CA LYS A 326 -19.15 22.92 17.83
C LYS A 326 -18.44 22.09 16.76
N PRO A 327 -17.58 22.70 15.92
CA PRO A 327 -16.73 21.92 15.01
C PRO A 327 -15.74 21.09 15.83
N VAL A 328 -15.68 19.79 15.54
CA VAL A 328 -14.83 18.81 16.26
C VAL A 328 -13.84 18.09 15.34
N GLY A 329 -13.96 18.26 14.03
CA GLY A 329 -13.02 17.68 13.08
C GLY A 329 -13.51 17.80 11.65
N TYR A 330 -12.92 16.97 10.80
CA TYR A 330 -13.24 16.90 9.38
C TYR A 330 -13.32 15.43 8.97
N VAL A 331 -14.13 15.18 7.95
CA VAL A 331 -14.11 13.94 7.16
C VAL A 331 -12.87 13.94 6.28
#